data_AF-A0A7K1SLA9-F1
#
_entry.id   AF-A0A7K1SLA9-F1
#
_cell.length_a   1.000
_cell.length_b   1.000
_cell.length_c   1.000
_cell.angle_alpha   90.00
_cell.angle_beta   90.00
_cell.angle_gamma   90.00
#
_symmetry.space_group_name_H-M   'P 1'
#
loop_
_entity.id
_entity.type
_entity.pdbx_description
1 polymer ?
#
loop_
_entity_poly.entity_id
_entity_poly.type
_entity_poly.pdbx_seq_one_letter_code
_entity_poly.pdbx_strand_id
1 'polypeptide(L)' 'MNPVISPGDRVSVDKMVRGYLRGYEKATVLAWMPSGRLKVKVDGSSIVKVVSPDHVKKVADGPNGV' A
#
# COMPACT_ATOMS: atom_id res chain seq x y z
N MET A 1 4.00 18.79 0.06
CA MET A 1 4.68 17.96 -0.96
C MET A 1 4.41 16.51 -0.60
N ASN A 2 3.46 15.87 -1.29
CA ASN A 2 3.07 14.50 -0.97
C ASN A 2 4.05 13.54 -1.66
N PRO A 3 4.55 12.50 -0.99
CA PRO A 3 5.26 11.43 -1.67
C PRO A 3 4.25 10.76 -2.61
N VAL A 4 4.43 10.95 -3.91
CA VAL A 4 3.69 10.22 -4.94
C VAL A 4 4.03 8.74 -4.72
N ILE A 5 3.05 8.00 -4.19
CA ILE A 5 3.14 6.55 -4.05
C ILE A 5 3.07 5.98 -5.46
N SER A 6 4.08 5.22 -5.86
CA SER A 6 4.21 4.64 -7.19
C SER A 6 4.09 3.12 -7.16
N PRO A 7 3.67 2.47 -8.26
CA PRO A 7 3.82 1.03 -8.43
C PRO A 7 5.26 0.59 -8.14
N GLY A 8 5.42 -0.48 -7.36
CA GLY A 8 6.71 -0.97 -6.88
C GLY A 8 7.11 -0.47 -5.49
N ASP A 9 6.52 0.63 -5.00
CA ASP A 9 6.85 1.17 -3.68
C ASP A 9 6.47 0.23 -2.56
N ARG A 10 7.30 0.19 -1.52
CA ARG A 10 6.95 -0.43 -0.25
C ARG A 10 6.20 0.56 0.60
N VAL A 11 5.02 0.15 1.04
CA VAL A 11 4.11 0.94 1.84
C VAL A 11 3.70 0.19 3.11
N SER A 12 3.27 0.94 4.11
CA SER A 12 2.62 0.42 5.30
C SER A 12 1.15 0.79 5.24
N VAL A 13 0.28 -0.18 5.47
CA VAL A 13 -1.17 -0.06 5.33
C VAL A 13 -1.84 -0.36 6.65
N ASP A 14 -2.87 0.41 6.97
CA ASP A 14 -3.70 0.17 8.15
C ASP A 14 -4.40 -1.20 8.06
N LYS A 15 -4.18 -2.04 9.07
CA LYS A 15 -4.87 -3.31 9.23
C LYS A 15 -6.15 -3.07 10.03
N MET A 16 -7.25 -2.85 9.33
CA MET A 16 -8.57 -2.82 9.97
C MET A 16 -9.15 -4.24 10.10
N VAL A 17 -9.61 -4.59 11.29
CA VAL A 17 -10.32 -5.85 11.57
C VAL A 17 -11.63 -5.50 12.26
N ARG A 18 -12.76 -5.81 11.61
CA ARG A 18 -14.12 -5.47 12.09
C ARG A 18 -14.30 -3.98 12.41
N GLY A 19 -13.70 -3.10 11.60
CA GLY A 19 -13.77 -1.64 11.78
C GLY A 19 -12.78 -1.06 12.80
N TYR A 20 -12.00 -1.89 13.49
CA TYR A 20 -10.97 -1.44 14.44
C TYR A 20 -9.58 -1.54 13.85
N LEU A 21 -8.77 -0.50 14.04
CA LEU A 21 -7.34 -0.52 13.70
C LEU A 21 -6.63 -1.55 14.59
N ARG A 22 -6.09 -2.61 13.99
CA ARG A 22 -5.32 -3.66 14.66
C ARG A 22 -3.80 -3.54 14.46
N GLY A 23 -3.35 -2.51 13.77
CA GLY A 23 -1.94 -2.24 13.52
C GLY A 23 -1.68 -1.95 12.04
N TYR A 24 -0.45 -2.18 11.61
CA TYR A 24 -0.01 -1.88 10.26
C TYR A 24 0.59 -3.13 9.61
N GLU A 25 0.31 -3.32 8.32
CA GLU A 25 0.90 -4.37 7.50
C GLU A 25 1.83 -3.75 6.46
N LYS A 26 2.95 -4.41 6.16
CA LYS A 26 3.81 -4.02 5.03
C LYS A 26 3.21 -4.58 3.75
N ALA A 27 3.20 -3.77 2.71
CA ALA A 27 2.70 -4.15 1.40
C ALA A 27 3.51 -3.48 0.29
N THR A 28 3.49 -4.08 -0.88
CA THR A 28 4.07 -3.51 -2.10
C THR A 28 2.95 -3.00 -2.99
N VAL A 29 3.09 -1.79 -3.52
CA VAL A 29 2.10 -1.19 -4.43
C VAL A 29 2.20 -1.89 -5.78
N LEU A 30 1.07 -2.37 -6.27
CA LEU A 30 0.97 -2.99 -7.59
C LEU A 30 0.55 -1.98 -8.65
N ALA A 31 -0.47 -1.18 -8.36
CA ALA A 31 -1.02 -0.21 -9.31
C ALA A 31 -1.94 0.80 -8.62
N TRP A 32 -2.12 1.96 -9.25
CA TRP A 32 -3.26 2.84 -9.01
C TRP A 32 -4.48 2.33 -9.76
N MET A 33 -5.61 2.30 -9.07
CA MET A 33 -6.90 2.05 -9.70
C MET A 33 -7.51 3.35 -10.23
N PRO A 34 -8.36 3.28 -11.28
CA PRO A 34 -9.07 4.44 -11.81
C PRO A 34 -9.92 5.18 -10.76
N SER A 35 -10.32 4.49 -9.69
CA SER A 35 -11.06 5.05 -8.56
C SER A 35 -10.20 5.91 -7.61
N GLY A 36 -8.91 6.10 -7.89
CA GLY A 36 -7.98 6.80 -7.00
C GLY A 36 -7.55 5.97 -5.78
N ARG A 37 -7.81 4.65 -5.78
CA ARG A 37 -7.38 3.73 -4.72
C ARG A 37 -6.12 2.97 -5.14
N LEU A 38 -5.34 2.52 -4.17
CA LEU A 38 -4.12 1.77 -4.38
C LEU A 38 -4.39 0.26 -4.29
N LYS A 39 -3.97 -0.47 -5.31
CA LYS A 39 -3.91 -1.93 -5.27
C LYS A 39 -2.55 -2.34 -4.71
N VAL A 40 -2.53 -3.00 -3.56
CA VAL A 40 -1.32 -3.37 -2.84
C VAL A 40 -1.29 -4.87 -2.54
N LYS A 41 -0.11 -5.48 -2.56
CA LYS A 41 0.11 -6.88 -2.17
C LYS A 41 0.77 -6.91 -0.81
N VAL A 42 0.19 -7.62 0.16
CA VAL A 42 0.76 -7.73 1.50
C VAL A 42 2.05 -8.57 1.45
N ASP A 43 3.13 -8.06 2.03
CA ASP A 43 4.42 -8.76 2.05
C ASP A 43 4.31 -10.05 2.87
N GLY A 44 4.92 -11.13 2.38
CA GLY A 44 4.83 -12.45 3.01
C GLY A 44 3.48 -13.16 2.81
N SER A 45 2.57 -12.59 2.01
CA SER A 45 1.29 -13.21 1.66
C SER A 45 0.98 -13.05 0.17
N SER A 46 0.10 -13.91 -0.36
CA SER A 46 -0.45 -13.76 -1.71
C SER A 46 -1.71 -12.88 -1.73
N ILE A 47 -2.06 -12.26 -0.59
CA ILE A 47 -3.24 -11.42 -0.44
C ILE A 47 -3.02 -10.05 -1.10
N VAL A 48 -3.92 -9.71 -2.03
CA VAL A 48 -4.00 -8.39 -2.66
C VAL A 48 -5.18 -7.62 -2.06
N LYS A 49 -4.94 -6.38 -1.66
CA LYS A 49 -5.93 -5.47 -1.09
C LYS A 49 -6.05 -4.22 -1.94
N VAL A 50 -7.24 -3.61 -1.90
CA VAL A 50 -7.49 -2.27 -2.45
C VAL A 50 -7.71 -1.34 -1.26
N VAL A 51 -6.89 -0.30 -1.17
CA VAL A 51 -6.84 0.59 -0.02
C VAL A 51 -6.85 2.04 -0.47
N SER A 52 -7.42 2.91 0.36
CA SER A 52 -7.36 4.35 0.10
C SER A 52 -5.95 4.87 0.41
N PRO A 53 -5.40 5.77 -0.40
CA PRO A 53 -4.06 6.32 -0.19
C PRO A 53 -3.91 7.06 1.15
N ASP A 54 -5.01 7.55 1.73
CA ASP A 54 -5.02 8.20 3.05
C ASP A 54 -4.62 7.24 4.20
N HIS A 55 -4.83 5.94 4.02
CA HIS A 55 -4.47 4.88 4.97
C HIS A 55 -3.15 4.18 4.61
N VAL A 56 -2.36 4.80 3.73
CA VAL A 56 -1.13 4.24 3.18
C VAL A 56 0.01 5.19 3.47
N LYS A 57 1.05 4.69 4.14
CA LYS A 57 2.29 5.43 4.38
C LYS A 57 3.43 4.81 3.58
N LYS A 58 4.10 5.60 2.74
CA LYS A 58 5.29 5.14 2.03
C LYS A 58 6.41 4.82 3.02
N VAL A 59 7.01 3.63 2.89
CA VAL A 59 8.08 3.11 3.75
C VAL A 59 9.41 3.14 3.02
N ALA A 60 9.42 2.74 1.75
CA ALA A 60 10.58 2.83 0.88
C ALA A 60 10.12 2.96 -0.58
N ASP A 61 10.94 3.61 -1.39
CA ASP A 61 10.81 3.55 -2.84
C ASP A 61 10.95 2.10 -3.32
N GLY A 62 10.23 1.78 -4.39
CA GLY A 62 10.43 0.52 -5.09
C GLY A 62 11.88 0.40 -5.57
N PRO A 63 12.39 -0.82 -5.83
CA PRO A 63 13.68 -0.94 -6.48
C PRO A 63 13.63 -0.10 -7.75
N ASN A 64 14.48 0.93 -7.82
CA ASN A 64 14.72 1.71 -9.03
C ASN A 64 15.25 0.75 -10.08
N GLY A 65 14.34 0.08 -10.78
CA GLY A 65 14.64 -0.68 -11.99
C GLY A 65 14.78 0.33 -13.11
N VAL A 66 16.00 0.86 -13.25
CA VAL A 66 16.50 1.43 -14.49
C VAL A 66 16.57 0.33 -15.54
#